data_AF-A0A1F6QDU0-F1
#
_entry.id   AF-A0A1F6QDU0-F1
#
_cell.length_a   1.000
_cell.length_b   1.000
_cell.length_c   1.000
_cell.angle_alpha   90.00
_cell.angle_beta   90.00
_cell.angle_gamma   90.00
#
_symmetry.space_group_name_H-M   'P 1'
#
loop_
_entity.id
_entity.type
_entity.pdbx_description
1 polymer ?
#
loop_
_entity_poly.entity_id
_entity_poly.type
_entity_poly.pdbx_seq_one_letter_code
_entity_poly.pdbx_strand_id
1 'polypeptide(L)'
;MKIVICHLGNPWVMDTAELLYKNENVYADLSGILIGDKARFDLFSSQELFMNIYKTCFIFANRYDKLMYGSDWPLVSMKIYIDFIKLMVPEKHHQKVFYDNALKVFKKIKNIS
;
A
#
# COMPACT_ATOMS: atom_id res chain seq x y z
N MET A 1 -2.29 -13.31 16.61
CA MET A 1 -1.15 -12.49 16.13
C MET A 1 -1.51 -11.84 14.81
N LYS A 2 -1.12 -10.59 14.56
CA LYS A 2 -1.27 -9.93 13.25
C LYS A 2 0.09 -9.86 12.55
N ILE A 3 0.10 -10.05 11.23
CA ILE A 3 1.30 -10.00 10.39
C ILE A 3 1.11 -8.87 9.38
N VAL A 4 2.13 -8.05 9.19
CA VAL A 4 2.16 -7.00 8.17
C VAL A 4 3.29 -7.33 7.20
N ILE A 5 2.96 -7.49 5.93
CA ILE A 5 3.92 -7.66 4.84
C ILE A 5 4.37 -6.27 4.41
N CYS A 6 5.67 -6.01 4.51
CA CYS A 6 6.25 -4.76 4.05
C CYS A 6 6.26 -4.67 2.53
N HIS A 7 6.04 -3.47 2.02
CA HIS A 7 6.16 -3.15 0.60
C HIS A 7 5.30 -4.00 -0.34
N LEU A 8 4.14 -4.47 0.14
CA LEU A 8 3.27 -5.40 -0.57
C LEU A 8 3.98 -6.70 -1.05
N GLY A 9 5.14 -7.03 -0.48
CA GLY A 9 5.95 -8.16 -0.92
C GLY A 9 6.60 -7.98 -2.30
N ASN A 10 6.78 -6.74 -2.76
CA ASN A 10 7.43 -6.40 -4.03
C ASN A 10 8.77 -7.17 -4.22
N PRO A 11 9.01 -7.87 -5.35
CA PRO A 11 8.19 -7.94 -6.57
C PRO A 11 7.10 -9.01 -6.60
N TRP A 12 7.02 -9.89 -5.61
CA TRP A 12 6.05 -11.00 -5.54
C TRP A 12 4.68 -10.56 -5.02
N VAL A 13 4.12 -9.52 -5.65
CA VAL A 13 2.87 -8.87 -5.18
C VAL A 13 1.63 -9.76 -5.38
N MET A 14 1.66 -10.68 -6.34
CA MET A 14 0.54 -11.59 -6.59
C MET A 14 0.44 -12.66 -5.49
N ASP A 15 1.58 -13.16 -4.99
CA ASP A 15 1.63 -14.04 -3.83
C ASP A 15 1.08 -13.33 -2.59
N THR A 16 1.42 -12.05 -2.41
CA THR A 16 0.86 -11.23 -1.34
C THR A 16 -0.65 -11.06 -1.49
N ALA A 17 -1.17 -10.88 -2.71
CA ALA A 17 -2.61 -10.80 -2.94
C ALA A 17 -3.34 -12.05 -2.44
N GLU A 18 -2.79 -13.24 -2.71
CA GLU A 18 -3.33 -14.51 -2.26
C GLU A 18 -3.28 -14.67 -0.73
N LEU A 19 -2.18 -14.24 -0.10
CA LEU A 19 -2.05 -14.23 1.36
C LEU A 19 -3.10 -13.31 2.01
N LEU A 20 -3.30 -12.11 1.47
CA LEU A 20 -4.32 -11.16 1.93
C LEU A 20 -5.74 -11.70 1.74
N TYR A 21 -6.00 -12.37 0.61
CA TYR A 21 -7.29 -12.96 0.32
C TYR A 21 -7.64 -14.08 1.31
N LYS A 22 -6.72 -15.01 1.56
CA LYS A 22 -6.97 -16.22 2.36
C LYS A 22 -6.87 -16.05 3.88
N ASN A 23 -6.10 -15.07 4.37
CA ASN A 23 -5.74 -15.01 5.80
C ASN A 23 -6.23 -13.74 6.47
N GLU A 24 -7.16 -13.84 7.41
CA GLU A 24 -7.75 -12.68 8.13
C GLU A 24 -6.77 -11.85 8.96
N ASN A 25 -5.65 -12.45 9.36
CA ASN A 25 -4.65 -11.83 10.21
C ASN A 25 -3.43 -11.28 9.46
N VAL A 26 -3.42 -11.35 8.13
CA VAL A 26 -2.37 -10.81 7.26
C VAL A 26 -2.81 -9.48 6.66
N TYR A 27 -1.91 -8.52 6.69
CA TYR A 27 -2.06 -7.15 6.20
C TYR A 27 -0.83 -6.79 5.37
N ALA A 28 -0.88 -5.71 4.60
CA ALA A 28 0.28 -5.20 3.89
C ALA A 28 0.32 -3.67 3.95
N ASP A 29 1.53 -3.11 4.03
CA ASP A 29 1.72 -1.69 3.72
C ASP A 29 2.17 -1.51 2.27
N LEU A 30 1.92 -0.33 1.74
CA LEU A 30 2.19 0.04 0.35
C LEU A 30 3.49 0.83 0.19
N SER A 31 4.38 0.84 1.20
CA SER A 31 5.67 1.55 1.11
C SER A 31 6.64 0.86 0.14
N GLY A 32 7.78 1.46 -0.22
CA GLY A 32 8.84 0.78 -0.98
C GLY A 32 8.47 0.21 -2.37
N ILE A 33 7.28 0.47 -2.90
CA ILE A 33 6.88 0.11 -4.28
C ILE A 33 7.80 0.81 -5.28
N LEU A 34 8.07 2.08 -5.01
CA LEU A 34 8.98 2.91 -5.77
C LEU A 34 9.76 3.79 -4.80
N ILE A 35 11.07 3.88 -5.01
CA ILE A 35 11.96 4.76 -4.25
C ILE A 35 12.63 5.72 -5.24
N GLY A 36 12.81 6.98 -4.84
CA GLY A 36 13.51 7.99 -5.61
C GLY A 36 12.85 9.36 -5.54
N ASP A 37 13.22 10.21 -6.49
CA ASP A 37 12.79 11.60 -6.57
C ASP A 37 11.52 11.79 -7.42
N LYS A 38 11.05 13.03 -7.49
CA LYS A 38 9.85 13.38 -8.26
C LYS A 38 9.93 12.94 -9.73
N ALA A 39 11.08 13.10 -10.38
CA ALA A 39 11.26 12.73 -11.78
C ALA A 39 11.07 11.22 -12.01
N ARG A 40 11.61 10.39 -11.11
CA ARG A 40 11.39 8.94 -11.17
C ARG A 40 9.93 8.57 -10.92
N PHE A 41 9.26 9.22 -9.98
CA PHE A 41 7.82 9.00 -9.76
C PHE A 41 6.98 9.38 -10.98
N ASP A 42 7.27 10.51 -11.62
CA ASP A 42 6.55 10.93 -12.82
C ASP A 42 6.78 9.94 -13.97
N LEU A 43 8.02 9.45 -14.16
CA LEU A 43 8.35 8.44 -15.15
C LEU A 43 7.59 7.12 -14.94
N PHE A 44 7.61 6.55 -13.74
CA PHE A 44 6.98 5.24 -13.48
C PHE A 44 5.46 5.34 -13.38
N SER A 45 4.91 6.47 -12.92
CA SER A 45 3.46 6.69 -12.86
C SER A 45 2.84 6.78 -14.25
N SER A 46 3.61 7.19 -15.28
CA SER A 46 3.14 7.18 -16.67
C SER A 46 3.27 5.80 -17.34
N GLN A 47 3.95 4.83 -16.72
CA GLN A 47 4.10 3.48 -17.27
C GLN A 47 2.93 2.60 -16.83
N GLU A 48 1.96 2.40 -17.72
CA GLU A 48 0.74 1.64 -17.41
C GLU A 48 1.04 0.20 -16.96
N LEU A 49 2.00 -0.48 -17.61
CA LEU A 49 2.40 -1.85 -17.24
C LEU A 49 2.90 -1.93 -15.80
N PHE A 50 3.69 -0.95 -15.34
CA PHE A 50 4.16 -0.89 -13.97
C PHE A 50 3.00 -0.69 -12.99
N MET A 51 2.12 0.27 -13.28
CA MET A 51 0.96 0.56 -12.43
C MET A 51 -0.03 -0.61 -12.37
N ASN A 52 -0.19 -1.34 -13.49
CA ASN A 52 -1.13 -2.44 -13.60
C ASN A 52 -0.71 -3.68 -12.78
N ILE A 53 0.58 -3.87 -12.48
CA ILE A 53 1.05 -4.92 -11.56
C ILE A 53 0.37 -4.76 -10.19
N TYR A 54 0.40 -3.55 -9.63
CA TYR A 54 -0.15 -3.26 -8.30
C TYR A 54 -1.68 -3.18 -8.31
N LYS A 55 -2.27 -2.55 -9.34
CA LYS A 55 -3.74 -2.51 -9.49
C LYS A 55 -4.33 -3.93 -9.62
N THR A 56 -3.66 -4.81 -10.36
CA THR A 56 -4.04 -6.22 -10.48
C THR A 56 -3.95 -6.91 -9.11
N CYS A 57 -2.83 -6.77 -8.40
CA CYS A 57 -2.70 -7.27 -7.02
C CYS A 57 -3.88 -6.83 -6.13
N PHE A 58 -4.26 -5.55 -6.16
CA PHE A 58 -5.36 -5.04 -5.34
C PHE A 58 -6.72 -5.62 -5.72
N ILE A 59 -6.98 -5.80 -7.02
CA ILE A 59 -8.21 -6.42 -7.52
C ILE A 59 -8.28 -7.89 -7.12
N PHE A 60 -7.20 -8.65 -7.29
CA PHE A 60 -7.14 -10.07 -6.93
C PHE A 60 -7.27 -10.29 -5.42
N ALA A 61 -6.60 -9.46 -4.61
CA ALA A 61 -6.75 -9.52 -3.17
C ALA A 61 -8.19 -9.21 -2.76
N ASN A 62 -8.82 -8.22 -3.40
CA ASN A 62 -10.14 -7.66 -3.07
C ASN A 62 -10.32 -7.33 -1.58
N ARG A 63 -9.23 -6.89 -0.92
CA ARG A 63 -9.16 -6.63 0.52
C ARG A 63 -8.49 -5.29 0.83
N TYR A 64 -9.08 -4.20 0.34
CA TYR A 64 -8.64 -2.84 0.68
C TYR A 64 -8.71 -2.53 2.18
N ASP A 65 -9.45 -3.32 2.98
CA ASP A 65 -9.45 -3.29 4.45
C ASP A 65 -8.19 -3.89 5.10
N LYS A 66 -7.25 -4.39 4.29
CA LYS A 66 -5.98 -4.97 4.72
C LYS A 66 -4.74 -4.21 4.21
N LEU A 67 -4.93 -3.18 3.39
CA LEU A 67 -3.85 -2.36 2.83
C LEU A 67 -3.65 -1.09 3.65
N MET A 68 -2.41 -0.69 3.88
CA MET A 68 -2.07 0.52 4.65
C MET A 68 -1.06 1.37 3.88
N TYR A 69 -1.20 2.69 3.97
CA TYR A 69 -0.18 3.61 3.49
C TYR A 69 1.07 3.56 4.37
N GLY A 70 2.23 3.61 3.73
CA GLY A 70 3.53 3.92 4.33
C GLY A 70 4.42 4.51 3.24
N SER A 71 5.29 5.47 3.56
CA SER A 71 6.12 6.16 2.54
C SER A 71 7.54 5.65 2.42
N ASP A 72 8.02 4.89 3.40
CA ASP A 72 9.44 4.56 3.55
C ASP A 72 10.33 5.81 3.71
N TRP A 73 9.82 6.84 4.39
CA TRP A 73 10.64 8.02 4.71
C TRP A 73 11.85 7.59 5.56
N PRO A 74 13.07 8.09 5.28
CA PRO A 74 13.41 9.25 4.44
C PRO A 74 13.69 8.97 2.96
N LEU A 75 13.52 7.74 2.48
CA LEU A 75 13.88 7.37 1.11
C LEU A 75 12.99 8.06 0.06
N VAL A 76 11.75 8.41 0.43
CA VAL A 76 10.81 9.16 -0.41
C VAL A 76 10.08 10.23 0.40
N SER A 77 9.78 11.35 -0.26
CA SER A 77 8.88 12.38 0.27
C SER A 77 7.48 11.82 0.50
N MET A 78 6.96 11.96 1.73
CA MET A 78 5.61 11.52 2.09
C MET A 78 4.55 12.10 1.14
N LYS A 79 4.67 13.38 0.77
CA LYS A 79 3.71 14.05 -0.12
C LYS A 79 3.70 13.40 -1.51
N ILE A 80 4.87 13.20 -2.12
CA ILE A 80 4.98 12.55 -3.43
C ILE A 80 4.38 11.14 -3.37
N TYR A 81 4.64 10.42 -2.26
CA TYR A 81 4.14 9.06 -2.09
C TYR A 81 2.62 8.99 -1.90
N ILE A 82 2.01 9.97 -1.20
CA ILE A 82 0.54 10.06 -1.10
C ILE A 82 -0.07 10.19 -2.50
N ASP A 83 0.46 11.14 -3.30
CA ASP A 83 -0.02 11.39 -4.65
C ASP A 83 0.13 10.13 -5.52
N PHE A 84 1.23 9.39 -5.38
CA PHE A 84 1.47 8.12 -6.07
C PHE A 84 0.48 7.00 -5.68
N ILE A 85 0.24 6.78 -4.39
CA ILE A 85 -0.71 5.74 -3.94
C ILE A 85 -2.15 6.05 -4.40
N LYS A 86 -2.54 7.32 -4.45
CA LYS A 86 -3.86 7.74 -4.95
C LYS A 86 -4.09 7.36 -6.43
N LEU A 87 -3.04 7.20 -7.23
CA LEU A 87 -3.17 6.75 -8.63
C LEU A 87 -3.54 5.27 -8.76
N MET A 88 -3.33 4.47 -7.72
CA MET A 88 -3.57 3.02 -7.73
C MET A 88 -4.78 2.61 -6.88
N VAL A 89 -5.03 3.30 -5.77
CA VAL A 89 -6.13 2.99 -4.85
C VAL A 89 -7.38 3.81 -5.22
N PRO A 90 -8.55 3.20 -5.45
CA PRO A 90 -9.79 3.94 -5.69
C PRO A 90 -10.17 4.85 -4.51
N GLU A 91 -10.72 6.03 -4.80
CA GLU A 91 -11.03 7.08 -3.81
C GLU A 91 -11.91 6.58 -2.64
N LYS A 92 -12.90 5.74 -2.93
CA LYS A 92 -13.77 5.10 -1.92
C LYS A 92 -13.02 4.27 -0.85
N HIS A 93 -11.75 3.95 -1.09
CA HIS A 93 -10.89 3.18 -0.18
C HIS A 93 -9.79 4.03 0.47
N HIS A 94 -9.65 5.31 0.11
CA HIS A 94 -8.60 6.18 0.65
C HIS A 94 -8.65 6.27 2.17
N GLN A 95 -9.81 6.51 2.77
CA GLN A 95 -9.95 6.61 4.23
C GLN A 95 -9.45 5.34 4.95
N LYS A 96 -9.76 4.16 4.40
CA LYS A 96 -9.29 2.89 4.95
C LYS A 96 -7.77 2.75 4.85
N VAL A 97 -7.24 2.97 3.65
CA VAL A 97 -5.82 2.74 3.34
C VAL A 97 -4.91 3.76 4.01
N PHE A 98 -5.28 5.04 4.00
CA PHE A 98 -4.47 6.11 4.57
C PHE A 98 -4.62 6.25 6.09
N TYR A 99 -5.65 5.65 6.72
CA TYR A 99 -5.90 5.85 8.14
C TYR A 99 -6.50 4.64 8.88
N ASP A 100 -7.74 4.26 8.58
CA ASP A 100 -8.51 3.37 9.47
C ASP A 100 -7.85 2.01 9.70
N ASN A 101 -7.24 1.45 8.64
CA ASN A 101 -6.62 0.14 8.71
C ASN A 101 -5.40 0.15 9.64
N ALA A 102 -4.61 1.23 9.64
CA ALA A 102 -3.47 1.37 10.54
C ALA A 102 -3.93 1.42 12.01
N LEU A 103 -5.00 2.16 12.33
CA LEU A 103 -5.58 2.18 13.67
C LEU A 103 -6.15 0.81 14.09
N LYS A 104 -6.73 0.07 13.15
CA LYS A 104 -7.21 -1.30 13.40
C LYS A 104 -6.05 -2.22 13.70
N VAL A 105 -4.95 -2.16 12.95
CA VAL A 105 -3.79 -3.06 13.07
C VAL A 105 -2.98 -2.71 14.31
N PHE A 106 -2.55 -1.45 14.46
CA PHE A 106 -1.66 -0.96 15.50
C PHE A 106 -2.44 -0.37 16.69
N LYS A 107 -2.90 -1.25 17.58
CA LYS A 107 -3.74 -0.88 18.73
C LYS A 107 -3.15 0.19 19.66
N LYS A 108 -1.81 0.31 19.74
CA LYS A 108 -1.14 1.30 20.60
C LYS A 108 -1.33 2.75 20.14
N ILE A 109 -1.70 2.98 18.88
CA ILE A 109 -1.85 4.33 18.31
C ILE A 109 -3.21 4.94 18.67
N LYS A 110 -4.24 4.11 18.93
CA LYS A 110 -5.59 4.58 19.27
C LYS A 110 -5.69 5.46 20.52
N ASN A 111 -4.70 5.41 21.40
CA ASN A 111 -4.71 6.18 22.64
C ASN A 111 -3.94 7.51 22.52
N ILE A 112 -3.45 7.85 21.33
CA ILE A 112 -2.61 9.04 21.06
C ILE A 112 -3.26 9.96 19.99
N SER A 113 -4.22 9.45 19.22
CA SER A 113 -5.03 10.18 18.24
C SER A 113 -6.30 10.75 18.86
#